data_AF-A0A9P7YED9-F1
#
_entry.id   AF-A0A9P7YED9-F1
#
_cell.length_a   1.000
_cell.length_b   1.000
_cell.length_c   1.000
_cell.angle_alpha   90.00
_cell.angle_beta   90.00
_cell.angle_gamma   90.00
#
_symmetry.space_group_name_H-M   'P 1'
#
loop_
_entity.id
_entity.type
_entity.pdbx_description
1 polymer ?
#
loop_
_entity_poly.entity_id
_entity_poly.type
_entity_poly.pdbx_seq_one_letter_code
_entity_poly.pdbx_strand_id
1 'polypeptide(L)'
;MYSGYLPPKAFTKKRKAKSRRGLEQTFMGIALLALVTAAPWLILFVLTSTVSSDSVSFACPSDHDLGWVFEPSVTYGNFTLAQAKLVDASFDMVFGRGLQAIIAYVSYRVTVASLIRVMETTLVPFELVSTLAFHSVSTYTIVSLFRGAFALEGWRPKMIMIWLFISSFFVIAFPTLADVMSTYKQSMDLFLVSPENSTMVPYPNPGELRFKAYHSLPDNLACAPSPSNRYQWGFGFIWILITWCTFSLWLLGTYSLWMDAQHNSDICRKGRTMNLYRATLDLSGAMKEALGEDTTAYSGKELKKALEKKPSIMYQSEINEETGTGHLKLTAVSNGKMKNLDWDVVYCSGGKKSETM
;
A
#
# COMPACT_ATOMS: atom_id res chain seq x y z
N MET A 1 6.88 -41.95 25.53
CA MET A 1 6.96 -41.76 24.07
C MET A 1 5.94 -40.71 23.67
N TYR A 2 6.36 -39.45 23.52
CA TYR A 2 5.48 -38.40 23.00
C TYR A 2 5.39 -38.52 21.48
N SER A 3 4.43 -39.30 20.98
CA SER A 3 4.00 -39.13 19.59
C SER A 3 2.99 -37.97 19.53
N GLY A 4 3.47 -36.75 19.82
CA GLY A 4 2.71 -35.51 19.75
C GLY A 4 2.86 -34.78 18.41
N TYR A 5 3.44 -35.43 17.40
CA TYR A 5 3.69 -34.82 16.10
C TYR A 5 2.43 -34.72 15.25
N LEU A 6 2.33 -33.65 14.47
CA LEU A 6 1.22 -33.48 13.53
C LEU A 6 1.33 -34.52 12.40
N PRO A 7 0.23 -35.24 12.07
CA PRO A 7 0.24 -36.23 11.02
C PRO A 7 0.45 -35.56 9.65
N PRO A 8 1.04 -36.29 8.68
CA PRO A 8 1.18 -35.79 7.32
C PRO A 8 -0.20 -35.52 6.72
N LYS A 9 -0.28 -34.46 5.90
CA LYS A 9 -1.57 -33.94 5.44
C LYS A 9 -1.50 -33.59 3.96
N ALA A 10 -2.43 -34.12 3.17
CA ALA A 10 -2.65 -33.66 1.81
C ALA A 10 -3.22 -32.24 1.80
N PHE A 11 -2.95 -31.49 0.73
CA PHE A 11 -3.60 -30.19 0.56
C PHE A 11 -5.11 -30.38 0.51
N THR A 12 -5.85 -29.62 1.32
CA THR A 12 -7.31 -29.72 1.33
C THR A 12 -7.82 -29.42 -0.07
N LYS A 13 -8.54 -30.37 -0.69
CA LYS A 13 -9.32 -30.14 -1.92
C LYS A 13 -10.40 -29.11 -1.61
N LYS A 14 -10.04 -27.83 -1.57
CA LYS A 14 -11.00 -26.75 -1.38
C LYS A 14 -11.75 -26.61 -2.70
N ARG A 15 -12.78 -27.45 -2.89
CA ARG A 15 -13.70 -27.52 -4.04
C ARG A 15 -14.58 -26.26 -4.12
N LYS A 16 -14.00 -25.06 -3.98
CA LYS A 16 -14.60 -23.89 -4.65
C LYS A 16 -14.32 -24.11 -6.12
N ALA A 17 -15.36 -24.42 -6.90
CA ALA A 17 -15.25 -24.60 -8.35
C ALA A 17 -14.40 -23.46 -8.93
N LYS A 18 -13.44 -23.79 -9.80
CA LYS A 18 -12.54 -22.83 -10.46
C LYS A 18 -13.31 -21.62 -11.01
N SER A 19 -14.52 -21.87 -11.53
CA SER A 19 -15.49 -20.88 -11.99
C SER A 19 -15.96 -19.90 -10.89
N ARG A 20 -16.30 -20.36 -9.68
CA ARG A 20 -16.76 -19.50 -8.58
C ARG A 20 -15.66 -18.59 -8.03
N ARG A 21 -14.41 -19.06 -7.97
CA ARG A 21 -13.27 -18.20 -7.60
C ARG A 21 -12.98 -17.15 -8.67
N GLY A 22 -13.05 -17.55 -9.94
CA GLY A 22 -12.91 -16.63 -11.08
C GLY A 22 -13.98 -15.54 -11.04
N LEU A 23 -15.24 -15.90 -10.77
CA LEU A 23 -16.35 -14.97 -10.65
C LEU A 23 -16.21 -14.00 -9.47
N GLU A 24 -15.81 -14.50 -8.29
CA GLU A 24 -15.54 -13.65 -7.11
C GLU A 24 -14.39 -12.66 -7.42
N GLN A 25 -13.35 -13.10 -8.12
CA GLN A 25 -12.23 -12.26 -8.52
C GLN A 25 -12.62 -11.23 -9.58
N THR A 26 -13.34 -11.61 -10.63
CA THR A 26 -13.80 -10.65 -11.66
C THR A 26 -14.77 -9.65 -11.08
N PHE A 27 -15.67 -10.05 -10.19
CA PHE A 27 -16.57 -9.13 -9.49
C PHE A 27 -15.79 -8.12 -8.64
N MET A 28 -14.78 -8.59 -7.87
CA MET A 28 -13.93 -7.72 -7.08
C MET A 28 -13.11 -6.75 -7.97
N GLY A 29 -12.63 -7.23 -9.12
CA GLY A 29 -11.95 -6.40 -10.11
C GLY A 29 -12.86 -5.34 -10.74
N ILE A 30 -14.10 -5.69 -11.09
CA ILE A 30 -15.10 -4.75 -11.63
C ILE A 30 -15.49 -3.72 -10.56
N ALA A 31 -15.71 -4.15 -9.32
CA ALA A 31 -16.01 -3.25 -8.21
C ALA A 31 -14.86 -2.27 -7.94
N LEU A 32 -13.61 -2.75 -8.01
CA LEU A 32 -12.42 -1.91 -7.85
C LEU A 32 -12.28 -0.92 -9.02
N LEU A 33 -12.54 -1.35 -10.25
CA LEU A 33 -12.48 -0.50 -11.43
C LEU A 33 -13.60 0.56 -11.43
N ALA A 34 -14.79 0.21 -10.94
CA ALA A 34 -15.87 1.16 -10.70
C ALA A 34 -15.50 2.15 -9.58
N LEU A 35 -14.86 1.70 -8.51
CA LEU A 35 -14.40 2.58 -7.42
C LEU A 35 -13.35 3.56 -7.93
N VAL A 36 -12.38 3.10 -8.73
CA VAL A 36 -11.32 3.93 -9.34
C VAL A 36 -11.86 4.94 -10.35
N THR A 37 -12.89 4.58 -11.14
CA THR A 37 -13.38 5.42 -12.25
C THR A 37 -14.60 6.26 -11.90
N ALA A 38 -15.57 5.74 -11.13
CA ALA A 38 -16.83 6.43 -10.85
C ALA A 38 -16.71 7.46 -9.72
N ALA A 39 -15.92 7.18 -8.68
CA ALA A 39 -15.74 8.10 -7.56
C ALA A 39 -15.05 9.44 -7.92
N PRO A 40 -14.01 9.52 -8.78
CA PRO A 40 -13.44 10.81 -9.18
C PRO A 40 -14.41 11.59 -10.08
N TRP A 41 -15.21 10.91 -10.90
CA TRP A 41 -16.28 11.55 -11.66
C TRP A 41 -17.38 12.08 -10.74
N LEU A 42 -17.74 11.34 -9.68
CA LEU A 42 -18.70 11.79 -8.67
C LEU A 42 -18.16 12.96 -7.85
N ILE A 43 -16.89 12.91 -7.43
CA ILE A 43 -16.22 13.99 -6.70
C ILE A 43 -16.12 15.23 -7.60
N LEU A 44 -15.66 15.08 -8.84
CA LEU A 44 -15.63 16.17 -9.82
C LEU A 44 -17.03 16.74 -10.06
N PHE A 45 -18.04 15.89 -10.23
CA PHE A 45 -19.43 16.30 -10.42
C PHE A 45 -19.98 17.06 -9.21
N VAL A 46 -19.81 16.55 -7.99
CA VAL A 46 -20.22 17.21 -6.75
C VAL A 46 -19.49 18.55 -6.56
N LEU A 47 -18.20 18.61 -6.88
CA LEU A 47 -17.42 19.84 -6.79
C LEU A 47 -17.86 20.87 -7.84
N THR A 48 -18.07 20.46 -9.10
CA THR A 48 -18.59 21.37 -10.15
C THR A 48 -20.00 21.85 -9.87
N SER A 49 -20.85 21.02 -9.26
CA SER A 49 -22.24 21.36 -8.92
C SER A 49 -22.35 22.23 -7.66
N THR A 50 -21.43 22.09 -6.69
CA THR A 50 -21.35 22.99 -5.52
C THR A 50 -20.74 24.34 -5.87
N VAL A 51 -19.85 24.42 -6.87
CA VAL A 51 -19.42 25.71 -7.46
C VAL A 51 -20.58 26.42 -8.15
N SER A 52 -21.59 25.70 -8.65
CA SER A 52 -22.77 26.29 -9.31
C SER A 52 -23.92 26.68 -8.37
N SER A 53 -23.89 26.33 -7.09
CA SER A 53 -25.02 26.58 -6.18
C SER A 53 -24.53 27.01 -4.78
N ASP A 54 -24.64 28.33 -4.55
CA ASP A 54 -24.74 29.02 -3.26
C ASP A 54 -23.51 29.49 -2.47
N SER A 55 -22.26 29.32 -2.91
CA SER A 55 -21.16 30.18 -2.38
C SER A 55 -19.91 30.20 -3.24
N VAL A 56 -19.95 30.91 -4.37
CA VAL A 56 -18.71 31.55 -4.86
C VAL A 56 -18.38 32.65 -3.85
N SER A 57 -17.69 32.27 -2.77
CA SER A 57 -16.93 33.24 -1.99
C SER A 57 -15.92 33.83 -2.95
N PHE A 58 -16.05 35.11 -3.27
CA PHE A 58 -15.07 35.79 -4.10
C PHE A 58 -13.74 35.65 -3.38
N ALA A 59 -12.86 34.81 -3.93
CA ALA A 59 -11.53 34.62 -3.37
C ALA A 59 -10.78 35.94 -3.59
N CYS A 60 -10.22 36.47 -2.51
CA CYS A 60 -9.16 37.45 -2.61
C CYS A 60 -8.22 37.09 -3.75
N PRO A 61 -7.85 38.03 -4.65
CA PRO A 61 -6.86 37.77 -5.68
C PRO A 61 -5.61 37.21 -4.99
N SER A 62 -5.41 35.90 -5.11
CA SER A 62 -4.22 35.24 -4.62
C SER A 62 -3.11 35.64 -5.58
N ASP A 63 -2.02 36.21 -5.04
CA ASP A 63 -0.80 36.42 -5.81
C ASP A 63 -0.46 35.13 -6.59
N HIS A 64 0.07 35.27 -7.81
CA HIS A 64 0.38 34.17 -8.73
C HIS A 64 1.48 33.20 -8.23
N ASP A 65 1.77 33.20 -6.93
CA ASP A 65 2.71 32.30 -6.27
C ASP A 65 2.13 30.90 -6.07
N LEU A 66 3.01 29.90 -5.92
CA LEU A 66 2.65 28.47 -5.71
C LEU A 66 1.78 28.19 -4.46
N GLY A 67 1.42 29.21 -3.66
CA GLY A 67 0.59 29.11 -2.47
C GLY A 67 -0.80 28.52 -2.73
N TRP A 68 -1.39 28.80 -3.91
CA TRP A 68 -2.71 28.28 -4.30
C TRP A 68 -2.80 26.75 -4.31
N VAL A 69 -1.67 26.04 -4.43
CA VAL A 69 -1.62 24.57 -4.40
C VAL A 69 -1.92 24.02 -3.00
N PHE A 70 -1.57 24.77 -1.96
CA PHE A 70 -1.77 24.38 -0.56
C PHE A 70 -3.01 25.01 0.07
N GLU A 71 -3.69 25.91 -0.66
CA GLU A 71 -4.92 26.50 -0.18
C GLU A 71 -6.13 25.59 -0.43
N PRO A 72 -7.09 25.55 0.52
CA PRO A 72 -8.30 24.78 0.34
C PRO A 72 -9.16 25.45 -0.73
N SER A 73 -9.40 24.73 -1.82
CA SER A 73 -10.22 25.18 -2.94
C SER A 73 -11.71 25.13 -2.59
N VAL A 74 -12.08 24.20 -1.70
CA VAL A 74 -13.43 24.09 -1.16
C VAL A 74 -13.34 24.11 0.36
N THR A 75 -14.10 25.01 0.98
CA THR A 75 -14.09 25.24 2.42
C THR A 75 -15.49 25.13 2.99
N TYR A 76 -15.57 24.74 4.26
CA TYR A 76 -16.81 24.51 4.98
C TYR A 76 -16.71 25.05 6.41
N GLY A 77 -17.86 25.51 6.90
CA GLY A 77 -18.06 25.91 8.30
C GLY A 77 -17.41 27.25 8.68
N ASN A 78 -17.75 27.72 9.88
CA ASN A 78 -17.20 28.91 10.51
C ASN A 78 -16.75 28.54 11.93
N PHE A 79 -15.53 28.07 12.05
CA PHE A 79 -14.97 27.51 13.27
C PHE A 79 -14.15 28.54 14.04
N THR A 80 -14.02 28.32 15.35
CA THR A 80 -12.89 28.90 16.10
C THR A 80 -11.59 28.18 15.72
N LEU A 81 -10.43 28.79 15.99
CA LEU A 81 -9.12 28.15 15.73
C LEU A 81 -9.00 26.77 16.37
N ALA A 82 -9.48 26.63 17.62
CA ALA A 82 -9.44 25.35 18.33
C ALA A 82 -10.32 24.28 17.67
N GLN A 83 -11.51 24.67 17.22
CA GLN A 83 -12.42 23.76 16.50
C GLN A 83 -11.85 23.35 15.15
N ALA A 84 -11.30 24.29 14.36
CA ALA A 84 -10.69 23.98 13.07
C ALA A 84 -9.51 23.00 13.22
N LYS A 85 -8.61 23.26 14.18
CA LYS A 85 -7.51 22.34 14.51
C LYS A 85 -7.99 20.96 14.94
N LEU A 86 -9.08 20.90 15.72
CA LEU A 86 -9.64 19.64 16.17
C LEU A 86 -10.25 18.84 15.01
N VAL A 87 -10.96 19.49 14.10
CA VAL A 87 -11.54 18.85 12.90
C VAL A 87 -10.42 18.28 12.03
N ASP A 88 -9.39 19.08 11.76
CA ASP A 88 -8.22 18.71 10.97
C ASP A 88 -7.49 17.50 11.59
N ALA A 89 -7.13 17.60 12.87
CA ALA A 89 -6.46 16.52 13.59
C ALA A 89 -7.31 15.23 13.66
N SER A 90 -8.64 15.36 13.78
CA SER A 90 -9.55 14.21 13.77
C SER A 90 -9.58 13.54 12.40
N PHE A 91 -9.57 14.34 11.33
CA PHE A 91 -9.50 13.87 9.97
C PHE A 91 -8.19 13.12 9.70
N ASP A 92 -7.04 13.67 10.07
CA ASP A 92 -5.74 13.01 9.88
C ASP A 92 -5.60 11.71 10.68
N MET A 93 -6.18 11.67 11.88
CA MET A 93 -6.17 10.48 12.70
C MET A 93 -7.03 9.36 12.10
N VAL A 94 -8.28 9.66 11.76
CA VAL A 94 -9.23 8.65 11.28
C VAL A 94 -8.97 8.29 9.82
N PHE A 95 -8.90 9.30 8.94
CA PHE A 95 -8.69 9.08 7.52
C PHE A 95 -7.22 8.80 7.23
N GLY A 96 -6.29 9.64 7.68
CA GLY A 96 -4.87 9.44 7.42
C GLY A 96 -4.32 8.14 8.02
N ARG A 97 -4.36 7.99 9.35
CA ARG A 97 -3.78 6.81 10.04
C ARG A 97 -4.67 5.59 9.98
N GLY A 98 -5.99 5.74 10.10
CA GLY A 98 -6.93 4.62 10.01
C GLY A 98 -6.88 3.93 8.65
N LEU A 99 -6.92 4.70 7.55
CA LEU A 99 -6.80 4.12 6.21
C LEU A 99 -5.39 3.59 5.94
N GLN A 100 -4.34 4.25 6.44
CA GLN A 100 -2.96 3.72 6.38
C GLN A 100 -2.87 2.30 6.96
N ALA A 101 -3.53 2.01 8.08
CA ALA A 101 -3.52 0.67 8.68
C ALA A 101 -4.16 -0.39 7.76
N ILE A 102 -5.25 -0.04 7.07
CA ILE A 102 -5.91 -0.91 6.10
C ILE A 102 -5.00 -1.15 4.88
N ILE A 103 -4.41 -0.08 4.33
CA ILE A 103 -3.48 -0.16 3.19
C ILE A 103 -2.28 -1.05 3.58
N ALA A 104 -1.72 -0.87 4.78
CA ALA A 104 -0.62 -1.68 5.29
C ALA A 104 -0.99 -3.16 5.42
N TYR A 105 -2.19 -3.47 5.94
CA TYR A 105 -2.68 -4.85 6.02
C TYR A 105 -2.83 -5.51 4.65
N VAL A 106 -3.43 -4.80 3.68
CA VAL A 106 -3.56 -5.29 2.30
C VAL A 106 -2.18 -5.48 1.66
N SER A 107 -1.28 -4.51 1.82
CA SER A 107 0.10 -4.58 1.32
C SER A 107 0.84 -5.79 1.88
N TYR A 108 0.73 -6.06 3.19
CA TYR A 108 1.29 -7.27 3.81
C TYR A 108 0.80 -8.55 3.13
N ARG A 109 -0.52 -8.68 2.95
CA ARG A 109 -1.13 -9.88 2.35
C ARG A 109 -0.65 -10.12 0.92
N VAL A 110 -0.50 -9.05 0.13
CA VAL A 110 0.00 -9.14 -1.23
C VAL A 110 1.49 -9.42 -1.26
N THR A 111 2.31 -8.73 -0.47
CA THR A 111 3.76 -8.96 -0.36
C THR A 111 4.08 -10.43 -0.05
N VAL A 112 3.40 -11.04 0.92
CA VAL A 112 3.60 -12.45 1.27
C VAL A 112 3.22 -13.39 0.12
N ALA A 113 2.10 -13.14 -0.56
CA ALA A 113 1.67 -13.95 -1.69
C ALA A 113 2.61 -13.81 -2.90
N SER A 114 3.06 -12.59 -3.18
CA SER A 114 4.05 -12.28 -4.21
C SER A 114 5.41 -12.90 -3.90
N LEU A 115 5.84 -12.89 -2.63
CA LEU A 115 7.08 -13.54 -2.22
C LEU A 115 7.04 -15.05 -2.48
N ILE A 116 5.95 -15.73 -2.10
CA ILE A 116 5.77 -17.16 -2.42
C ILE A 116 5.88 -17.37 -3.93
N ARG A 117 5.16 -16.57 -4.73
CA ARG A 117 5.18 -16.66 -6.18
C ARG A 117 6.58 -16.49 -6.76
N VAL A 118 7.37 -15.53 -6.26
CA VAL A 118 8.75 -15.31 -6.70
C VAL A 118 9.63 -16.50 -6.32
N MET A 119 9.49 -17.03 -5.11
CA MET A 119 10.24 -18.20 -4.61
C MET A 119 9.88 -19.52 -5.31
N GLU A 120 8.80 -19.60 -6.08
CA GLU A 120 8.47 -20.77 -6.91
C GLU A 120 9.14 -20.74 -8.29
N THR A 121 9.45 -19.54 -8.80
CA THR A 121 9.99 -19.40 -10.17
C THR A 121 11.43 -18.98 -10.26
N THR A 122 11.95 -18.30 -9.24
CA THR A 122 13.28 -17.72 -9.29
C THR A 122 14.03 -17.96 -8.00
N LEU A 123 15.35 -17.96 -8.12
CA LEU A 123 16.28 -18.09 -7.01
C LEU A 123 16.31 -16.78 -6.22
N VAL A 124 16.05 -16.85 -4.92
CA VAL A 124 15.95 -15.67 -4.06
C VAL A 124 17.03 -15.69 -2.97
N PRO A 125 17.76 -14.59 -2.71
CA PRO A 125 18.72 -14.54 -1.61
C PRO A 125 18.06 -14.73 -0.23
N PHE A 126 18.77 -15.36 0.70
CA PHE A 126 18.29 -15.58 2.08
C PHE A 126 17.88 -14.28 2.79
N GLU A 127 18.64 -13.19 2.59
CA GLU A 127 18.35 -11.89 3.18
C GLU A 127 17.00 -11.34 2.71
N LEU A 128 16.67 -11.53 1.43
CA LEU A 128 15.43 -11.01 0.86
C LEU A 128 14.22 -11.77 1.42
N VAL A 129 14.30 -13.10 1.47
CA VAL A 129 13.21 -13.94 2.01
C VAL A 129 12.99 -13.68 3.49
N SER A 130 14.06 -13.67 4.30
CA SER A 130 13.95 -13.41 5.74
C SER A 130 13.41 -12.02 6.04
N THR A 131 13.88 -11.00 5.33
CA THR A 131 13.38 -9.62 5.50
C THR A 131 11.89 -9.52 5.16
N LEU A 132 11.47 -10.06 4.02
CA LEU A 132 10.07 -9.96 3.60
C LEU A 132 9.12 -10.86 4.41
N ALA A 133 9.62 -11.98 4.93
CA ALA A 133 8.83 -12.89 5.75
C ALA A 133 8.60 -12.36 7.18
N PHE A 134 9.61 -11.73 7.78
CA PHE A 134 9.55 -11.27 9.19
C PHE A 134 9.30 -9.76 9.34
N HIS A 135 9.68 -8.95 8.36
CA HIS A 135 9.62 -7.49 8.42
C HIS A 135 8.91 -6.89 7.20
N SER A 136 7.78 -7.47 6.78
CA SER A 136 7.06 -7.08 5.55
C SER A 136 6.70 -5.58 5.44
N VAL A 137 6.52 -4.87 6.56
CA VAL A 137 6.16 -3.44 6.60
C VAL A 137 7.19 -2.68 7.46
N SER A 138 8.45 -2.70 7.04
CA SER A 138 9.56 -2.00 7.72
C SER A 138 10.33 -1.12 6.75
N THR A 139 10.94 -0.05 7.27
CA THR A 139 11.82 0.83 6.50
C THR A 139 13.04 0.09 5.94
N TYR A 140 13.53 -0.92 6.65
CA TYR A 140 14.61 -1.80 6.18
C TYR A 140 14.21 -2.57 4.90
N THR A 141 12.95 -2.95 4.78
CA THR A 141 12.41 -3.73 3.67
C THR A 141 12.46 -2.96 2.36
N ILE A 142 12.37 -1.63 2.40
CA ILE A 142 12.50 -0.77 1.23
C ILE A 142 13.87 -0.97 0.56
N VAL A 143 14.94 -0.98 1.36
CA VAL A 143 16.31 -1.18 0.86
C VAL A 143 16.47 -2.59 0.29
N SER A 144 15.94 -3.60 0.99
CA SER A 144 15.99 -4.99 0.52
C SER A 144 15.20 -5.20 -0.77
N LEU A 145 14.02 -4.59 -0.91
CA LEU A 145 13.20 -4.64 -2.12
C LEU A 145 13.93 -4.00 -3.31
N PHE A 146 14.53 -2.83 -3.09
CA PHE A 146 15.33 -2.14 -4.11
C PHE A 146 16.50 -3.01 -4.57
N ARG A 147 17.29 -3.57 -3.64
CA ARG A 147 18.39 -4.50 -3.99
C ARG A 147 17.89 -5.74 -4.71
N GLY A 148 16.75 -6.30 -4.27
CA GLY A 148 16.12 -7.46 -4.90
C GLY A 148 15.70 -7.20 -6.36
N ALA A 149 15.29 -5.99 -6.72
CA ALA A 149 14.98 -5.63 -8.10
C ALA A 149 16.18 -5.76 -9.06
N PHE A 150 17.40 -5.68 -8.54
CA PHE A 150 18.63 -5.89 -9.33
C PHE A 150 19.20 -7.31 -9.18
N ALA A 151 18.98 -7.95 -8.03
CA ALA A 151 19.54 -9.27 -7.72
C ALA A 151 18.78 -10.44 -8.38
N LEU A 152 17.48 -10.29 -8.67
CA LEU A 152 16.68 -11.37 -9.23
C LEU A 152 16.81 -11.44 -10.76
N GLU A 153 16.91 -12.64 -11.30
CA GLU A 153 16.94 -12.88 -12.74
C GLU A 153 15.52 -12.92 -13.34
N GLY A 154 15.33 -12.28 -14.49
CA GLY A 154 14.05 -12.24 -15.22
C GLY A 154 13.21 -10.99 -14.98
N TRP A 155 12.44 -10.58 -16.00
CA TRP A 155 11.67 -9.33 -15.96
C TRP A 155 10.50 -9.35 -14.97
N ARG A 156 9.78 -10.48 -14.86
CA ARG A 156 8.60 -10.61 -14.00
C ARG A 156 8.90 -10.39 -12.51
N PRO A 157 9.83 -11.13 -11.87
CA PRO A 157 10.15 -10.89 -10.46
C PRO A 157 10.71 -9.49 -10.24
N LYS A 158 11.49 -8.92 -11.16
CA LYS A 158 11.95 -7.52 -11.06
C LYS A 158 10.80 -6.53 -10.99
N MET A 159 9.80 -6.67 -11.87
CA MET A 159 8.60 -5.82 -11.83
C MET A 159 7.81 -5.98 -10.53
N ILE A 160 7.73 -7.21 -10.00
CA ILE A 160 7.12 -7.47 -8.68
C ILE A 160 7.88 -6.71 -7.59
N MET A 161 9.22 -6.82 -7.55
CA MET A 161 10.04 -6.14 -6.54
C MET A 161 9.93 -4.61 -6.63
N ILE A 162 9.96 -4.05 -7.84
CA ILE A 162 9.80 -2.61 -8.09
C ILE A 162 8.43 -2.14 -7.60
N TRP A 163 7.36 -2.89 -7.91
CA TRP A 163 6.04 -2.53 -7.44
C TRP A 163 5.92 -2.60 -5.92
N LEU A 164 6.45 -3.65 -5.27
CA LEU A 164 6.46 -3.76 -3.82
C LEU A 164 7.24 -2.61 -3.17
N PHE A 165 8.33 -2.15 -3.80
CA PHE A 165 9.09 -0.97 -3.38
C PHE A 165 8.23 0.30 -3.45
N ILE A 166 7.60 0.57 -4.60
CA ILE A 166 6.71 1.72 -4.79
C ILE A 166 5.53 1.65 -3.80
N SER A 167 4.95 0.47 -3.61
CA SER A 167 3.85 0.23 -2.66
C SER A 167 4.28 0.53 -1.21
N SER A 168 5.48 0.13 -0.82
CA SER A 168 6.01 0.39 0.53
C SER A 168 6.20 1.89 0.76
N PHE A 169 6.70 2.62 -0.24
CA PHE A 169 6.82 4.07 -0.18
C PHE A 169 5.45 4.75 -0.08
N PHE A 170 4.46 4.28 -0.86
CA PHE A 170 3.10 4.79 -0.83
C PHE A 170 2.45 4.63 0.56
N VAL A 171 2.59 3.46 1.21
CA VAL A 171 2.07 3.22 2.57
C VAL A 171 2.64 4.22 3.57
N ILE A 172 3.91 4.61 3.43
CA ILE A 172 4.56 5.58 4.32
C ILE A 172 4.11 7.01 4.01
N ALA A 173 3.99 7.36 2.73
CA ALA A 173 3.62 8.70 2.27
C ALA A 173 2.12 9.01 2.47
N PHE A 174 1.26 7.99 2.57
CA PHE A 174 -0.19 8.17 2.60
C PHE A 174 -0.70 9.14 3.68
N PRO A 175 -0.25 9.07 4.96
CA PRO A 175 -0.69 10.03 5.98
C PRO A 175 -0.29 11.47 5.66
N THR A 176 0.88 11.68 5.04
CA THR A 176 1.31 13.01 4.60
C THR A 176 0.47 13.50 3.44
N LEU A 177 0.07 12.62 2.51
CA LEU A 177 -0.86 12.98 1.45
C LEU A 177 -2.24 13.37 2.02
N ALA A 178 -2.70 12.66 3.06
CA ALA A 178 -3.95 12.97 3.76
C ALA A 178 -3.88 14.32 4.51
N ASP A 179 -2.77 14.59 5.18
CA ASP A 179 -2.51 15.83 5.90
C ASP A 179 -2.45 17.04 4.96
N VAL A 180 -1.81 16.90 3.79
CA VAL A 180 -1.68 18.02 2.84
C VAL A 180 -2.98 18.26 2.04
N MET A 181 -3.85 17.25 1.90
CA MET A 181 -5.09 17.43 1.14
C MET A 181 -6.18 18.16 1.92
N SER A 182 -6.18 18.08 3.25
CA SER A 182 -7.07 18.85 4.11
C SER A 182 -6.30 19.99 4.78
N THR A 183 -6.94 21.13 4.94
CA THR A 183 -6.33 22.23 5.69
C THR A 183 -7.41 23.18 6.18
N TYR A 184 -7.04 24.08 7.08
CA TYR A 184 -7.89 25.17 7.51
C TYR A 184 -7.22 26.52 7.26
N LYS A 185 -8.01 27.49 6.82
CA LYS A 185 -7.56 28.87 6.63
C LYS A 185 -8.42 29.85 7.42
N GLN A 186 -7.86 31.00 7.74
CA GLN A 186 -8.61 32.10 8.33
C GLN A 186 -9.56 32.67 7.27
N SER A 187 -10.79 32.98 7.68
CA SER A 187 -11.75 33.66 6.81
C SER A 187 -11.24 35.06 6.48
N MET A 188 -11.19 35.39 5.19
CA MET A 188 -10.75 36.68 4.68
C MET A 188 -11.95 37.46 4.18
N ASP A 189 -12.00 38.75 4.51
CA ASP A 189 -13.02 39.67 4.03
C ASP A 189 -12.38 40.72 3.12
N LEU A 190 -13.21 41.29 2.24
CA LEU A 190 -12.79 42.32 1.28
C LEU A 190 -12.96 43.72 1.90
N PHE A 191 -11.92 44.53 1.81
CA PHE A 191 -11.90 45.90 2.32
C PHE A 191 -11.58 46.90 1.21
N LEU A 192 -12.23 48.06 1.28
CA LEU A 192 -11.87 49.25 0.51
C LEU A 192 -10.84 50.04 1.31
N VAL A 193 -9.67 50.26 0.71
CA VAL A 193 -8.63 51.14 1.25
C VAL A 193 -8.95 52.57 0.81
N SER A 194 -9.29 53.44 1.75
CA SER A 194 -9.44 54.86 1.41
C SER A 194 -8.09 55.46 1.02
N PRO A 195 -7.95 56.10 -0.15
CA PRO A 195 -6.68 56.68 -0.60
C PRO A 195 -6.21 57.86 0.25
N GLU A 196 -7.11 58.48 1.03
CA GLU A 196 -6.78 59.68 1.82
C GLU A 196 -6.19 59.37 3.20
N ASN A 197 -6.69 58.33 3.89
CA ASN A 197 -6.30 58.01 5.28
C ASN A 197 -5.78 56.58 5.48
N SER A 198 -5.66 55.78 4.40
CA SER A 198 -5.29 54.36 4.44
C SER A 198 -6.19 53.49 5.35
N THR A 199 -7.38 53.99 5.71
CA THR A 199 -8.35 53.26 6.52
C THR A 199 -9.05 52.20 5.68
N MET A 200 -9.14 50.98 6.21
CA MET A 200 -9.84 49.85 5.60
C MET A 200 -11.30 49.85 6.04
N VAL A 201 -12.23 49.98 5.09
CA VAL A 201 -13.67 49.90 5.34
C VAL A 201 -14.21 48.62 4.70
N PRO A 202 -15.04 47.81 5.36
CA PRO A 202 -15.62 46.61 4.77
C PRO A 202 -16.35 46.93 3.46
N TYR A 203 -16.14 46.12 2.42
CA TYR A 203 -16.80 46.34 1.13
C TYR A 203 -18.33 46.12 1.27
N PRO A 204 -19.17 47.11 0.94
CA PRO A 204 -20.63 46.97 1.04
C PRO A 204 -21.14 46.00 -0.04
N ASN A 205 -21.94 45.01 0.36
CA ASN A 205 -22.56 44.02 -0.53
C ASN A 205 -21.57 43.22 -1.40
N PRO A 206 -20.71 42.37 -0.78
CA PRO A 206 -19.80 41.50 -1.52
C PRO A 206 -20.50 40.55 -2.50
N GLY A 207 -21.81 40.31 -2.32
CA GLY A 207 -22.64 39.54 -3.25
C GLY A 207 -22.89 40.20 -4.62
N GLU A 208 -22.79 41.53 -4.75
CA GLU A 208 -22.97 42.23 -6.04
C GLU A 208 -21.74 42.16 -6.94
N LEU A 209 -20.56 41.89 -6.37
CA LEU A 209 -19.33 41.67 -7.12
C LEU A 209 -19.38 40.38 -7.97
N ARG A 210 -20.36 39.51 -7.73
CA ARG A 210 -20.61 38.25 -8.48
C ARG A 210 -20.76 38.43 -9.99
N PHE A 211 -21.13 39.63 -10.45
CA PHE A 211 -21.43 39.92 -11.86
C PHE A 211 -20.53 40.98 -12.50
N LYS A 212 -19.59 41.56 -11.74
CA LYS A 212 -18.69 42.59 -12.26
C LYS A 212 -17.45 41.93 -12.88
N ALA A 213 -17.22 42.20 -14.17
CA ALA A 213 -16.00 41.77 -14.85
C ALA A 213 -14.77 42.32 -14.10
N TYR A 214 -13.67 41.57 -14.08
CA TYR A 214 -12.42 41.91 -13.37
C TYR A 214 -11.95 43.36 -13.61
N HIS A 215 -12.21 43.90 -14.80
CA HIS A 215 -11.90 45.28 -15.20
C HIS A 215 -12.78 46.39 -14.57
N SER A 216 -13.78 46.03 -13.76
CA SER A 216 -14.71 46.98 -13.10
C SER A 216 -14.58 46.98 -11.58
N LEU A 217 -13.54 46.30 -11.06
CA LEU A 217 -13.17 46.32 -9.66
C LEU A 217 -12.40 47.61 -9.34
N PRO A 218 -12.69 48.28 -8.21
CA PRO A 218 -11.87 49.40 -7.74
C PRO A 218 -10.42 48.98 -7.49
N ASP A 219 -9.46 49.80 -7.90
CA ASP A 219 -8.01 49.54 -7.70
C ASP A 219 -7.59 49.55 -6.22
N ASN A 220 -8.44 50.07 -5.33
CA ASN A 220 -8.16 50.23 -3.90
C ASN A 220 -8.74 49.09 -3.03
N LEU A 221 -8.85 47.88 -3.59
CA LEU A 221 -9.28 46.70 -2.86
C LEU A 221 -8.11 46.03 -2.15
N ALA A 222 -8.29 45.71 -0.87
CA ALA A 222 -7.35 44.92 -0.09
C ALA A 222 -8.08 43.78 0.62
N CYS A 223 -7.37 42.67 0.78
CA CYS A 223 -7.86 41.53 1.54
C CYS A 223 -7.19 41.49 2.91
N ALA A 224 -8.03 41.37 3.94
CA ALA A 224 -7.57 41.26 5.32
C ALA A 224 -8.37 40.20 6.08
N PRO A 225 -7.79 39.65 7.15
CA PRO A 225 -8.49 38.71 8.01
C PRO A 225 -9.82 39.26 8.51
N SER A 226 -10.88 38.44 8.44
CA SER A 226 -12.19 38.80 8.94
C SER A 226 -12.11 39.22 10.41
N PRO A 227 -12.77 40.32 10.84
CA PRO A 227 -12.81 40.76 12.24
C PRO A 227 -13.38 39.70 13.18
N SER A 228 -14.17 38.76 12.63
CA SER A 228 -14.78 37.66 13.36
C SER A 228 -13.78 36.61 13.86
N ASN A 229 -12.53 36.64 13.37
CA ASN A 229 -11.46 35.70 13.67
C ASN A 229 -11.88 34.22 13.55
N ARG A 230 -12.69 33.94 12.51
CA ARG A 230 -13.18 32.59 12.21
C ARG A 230 -12.29 31.90 11.19
N TYR A 231 -12.28 30.57 11.26
CA TYR A 231 -11.53 29.67 10.41
C TYR A 231 -12.48 28.77 9.64
N GLN A 232 -12.10 28.44 8.41
CA GLN A 232 -12.82 27.52 7.56
C GLN A 232 -11.92 26.32 7.26
N TRP A 233 -12.47 25.11 7.38
CA TRP A 233 -11.75 23.88 7.09
C TRP A 233 -12.17 23.35 5.73
N GLY A 234 -11.27 22.73 4.98
CA GLY A 234 -11.53 22.38 3.60
C GLY A 234 -10.47 21.51 2.97
N PHE A 235 -10.61 21.33 1.66
CA PHE A 235 -9.71 20.50 0.88
C PHE A 235 -9.08 21.23 -0.30
N GLY A 236 -7.81 20.96 -0.55
CA GLY A 236 -7.10 21.38 -1.77
C GLY A 236 -7.44 20.45 -2.92
N PHE A 237 -8.00 20.99 -4.01
CA PHE A 237 -8.45 20.17 -5.16
C PHE A 237 -7.29 19.40 -5.81
N ILE A 238 -6.14 20.03 -5.99
CA ILE A 238 -4.95 19.38 -6.58
C ILE A 238 -4.50 18.20 -5.73
N TRP A 239 -4.43 18.37 -4.41
CA TRP A 239 -3.97 17.30 -3.52
C TRP A 239 -4.96 16.15 -3.44
N ILE A 240 -6.27 16.42 -3.49
CA ILE A 240 -7.28 15.38 -3.67
C ILE A 240 -7.02 14.60 -4.97
N LEU A 241 -6.80 15.29 -6.10
CA LEU A 241 -6.55 14.63 -7.38
C LEU A 241 -5.27 13.80 -7.36
N ILE A 242 -4.16 14.32 -6.82
CA ILE A 242 -2.89 13.60 -6.71
C ILE A 242 -3.06 12.36 -5.82
N THR A 243 -3.69 12.52 -4.65
CA THR A 243 -3.95 11.41 -3.72
C THR A 243 -4.84 10.35 -4.36
N TRP A 244 -5.86 10.77 -5.10
CA TRP A 244 -6.75 9.86 -5.81
C TRP A 244 -6.04 9.08 -6.92
N CYS A 245 -5.28 9.77 -7.77
CA CYS A 245 -4.52 9.14 -8.86
C CYS A 245 -3.49 8.15 -8.33
N THR A 246 -2.75 8.53 -7.28
CA THR A 246 -1.74 7.66 -6.65
C THR A 246 -2.39 6.47 -5.94
N PHE A 247 -3.49 6.66 -5.20
CA PHE A 247 -4.23 5.57 -4.56
C PHE A 247 -4.85 4.61 -5.59
N SER A 248 -5.38 5.13 -6.70
CA SER A 248 -5.93 4.34 -7.80
C SER A 248 -4.87 3.50 -8.49
N LEU A 249 -3.72 4.09 -8.79
CA LEU A 249 -2.57 3.37 -9.34
C LEU A 249 -2.14 2.27 -8.36
N TRP A 250 -2.00 2.61 -7.08
CA TRP A 250 -1.63 1.66 -6.02
C TRP A 250 -2.62 0.49 -5.93
N LEU A 251 -3.93 0.75 -5.97
CA LEU A 251 -4.98 -0.27 -5.96
C LEU A 251 -4.84 -1.21 -7.16
N LEU A 252 -4.70 -0.67 -8.37
CA LEU A 252 -4.63 -1.45 -9.61
C LEU A 252 -3.40 -2.36 -9.65
N GLY A 253 -2.20 -1.85 -9.33
CA GLY A 253 -1.01 -2.70 -9.37
C GLY A 253 -0.96 -3.69 -8.20
N THR A 254 -1.46 -3.34 -7.01
CA THR A 254 -1.57 -4.28 -5.87
C THR A 254 -2.59 -5.39 -6.16
N TYR A 255 -3.73 -5.05 -6.77
CA TYR A 255 -4.69 -6.02 -7.26
C TYR A 255 -4.10 -6.92 -8.36
N SER A 256 -3.33 -6.35 -9.29
CA SER A 256 -2.67 -7.10 -10.36
C SER A 256 -1.65 -8.11 -9.82
N LEU A 257 -0.84 -7.71 -8.83
CA LEU A 257 0.07 -8.63 -8.14
C LEU A 257 -0.66 -9.73 -7.38
N TRP A 258 -1.73 -9.37 -6.68
CA TRP A 258 -2.56 -10.35 -5.99
C TRP A 258 -3.16 -11.36 -6.97
N MET A 259 -3.67 -10.89 -8.12
CA MET A 259 -4.18 -11.74 -9.19
C MET A 259 -3.09 -12.65 -9.77
N ASP A 260 -1.90 -12.12 -10.07
CA ASP A 260 -0.76 -12.91 -10.56
C ASP A 260 -0.39 -14.02 -9.56
N ALA A 261 -0.27 -13.68 -8.28
CA ALA A 261 0.02 -14.66 -7.23
C ALA A 261 -1.10 -15.72 -7.16
N GLN A 262 -2.37 -15.35 -7.22
CA GLN A 262 -3.46 -16.31 -7.10
C GLN A 262 -3.67 -17.21 -8.31
N HIS A 263 -3.28 -16.76 -9.51
CA HIS A 263 -3.45 -17.53 -10.74
C HIS A 263 -2.22 -18.37 -11.07
N ASN A 264 -1.03 -17.82 -10.83
CA ASN A 264 0.22 -18.42 -11.28
C ASN A 264 1.03 -19.10 -10.17
N SER A 265 0.68 -18.93 -8.88
CA SER A 265 1.33 -19.66 -7.78
C SER A 265 0.55 -20.90 -7.35
N ASP A 266 1.21 -22.05 -7.39
CA ASP A 266 0.62 -23.34 -7.01
C ASP A 266 0.46 -23.46 -5.49
N ILE A 267 1.43 -22.97 -4.71
CA ILE A 267 1.38 -22.94 -3.24
C ILE A 267 0.22 -22.05 -2.78
N CYS A 268 0.06 -20.86 -3.36
CA CYS A 268 -1.05 -19.95 -3.04
C CYS A 268 -2.41 -20.55 -3.41
N ARG A 269 -2.53 -21.17 -4.60
CA ARG A 269 -3.78 -21.83 -5.04
C ARG A 269 -4.23 -22.95 -4.11
N LYS A 270 -3.27 -23.67 -3.53
CA LYS A 270 -3.46 -24.71 -2.52
C LYS A 270 -3.79 -24.19 -1.13
N GLY A 271 -3.85 -22.87 -0.97
CA GLY A 271 -4.26 -22.20 0.27
C GLY A 271 -3.14 -22.15 1.32
N ARG A 272 -1.91 -22.48 0.95
CA ARG A 272 -0.76 -22.32 1.83
C ARG A 272 -0.34 -20.85 1.83
N THR A 273 -0.36 -20.25 3.00
CA THR A 273 0.07 -18.87 3.25
C THR A 273 1.38 -18.89 4.03
N MET A 274 2.26 -17.93 3.75
CA MET A 274 3.53 -17.81 4.46
C MET A 274 3.35 -16.94 5.70
N ASN A 275 2.75 -17.56 6.72
CA ASN A 275 2.60 -16.98 8.05
C ASN A 275 3.90 -17.11 8.84
N LEU A 276 4.04 -16.37 9.94
CA LEU A 276 5.23 -16.36 10.81
C LEU A 276 5.79 -17.76 11.10
N TYR A 277 4.96 -18.68 11.59
CA TYR A 277 5.39 -20.06 11.91
C TYR A 277 5.83 -20.84 10.68
N ARG A 278 5.13 -20.68 9.55
CA ARG A 278 5.46 -21.39 8.32
C ARG A 278 6.76 -20.86 7.72
N ALA A 279 6.90 -19.53 7.67
CA ALA A 279 8.13 -18.87 7.26
C ALA A 279 9.31 -19.30 8.14
N THR A 280 9.11 -19.39 9.46
CA THR A 280 10.13 -19.85 10.40
C THR A 280 10.55 -21.29 10.09
N LEU A 281 9.60 -22.21 9.92
CA LEU A 281 9.90 -23.61 9.59
C LEU A 281 10.60 -23.76 8.23
N ASP A 282 10.14 -23.04 7.21
CA ASP A 282 10.70 -23.12 5.86
C ASP A 282 12.12 -22.51 5.82
N LEU A 283 12.32 -21.35 6.45
CA LEU A 283 13.64 -20.71 6.53
C LEU A 283 14.60 -21.48 7.42
N SER A 284 14.17 -21.99 8.59
CA SER A 284 15.04 -22.78 9.46
C SER A 284 15.50 -24.06 8.77
N GLY A 285 14.61 -24.71 8.02
CA GLY A 285 14.95 -25.90 7.22
C GLY A 285 15.99 -25.57 6.15
N ALA A 286 15.76 -24.50 5.37
CA ALA A 286 16.68 -24.06 4.33
C ALA A 286 18.05 -23.63 4.89
N MET A 287 18.06 -22.93 6.02
CA MET A 287 19.30 -22.48 6.68
C MET A 287 20.10 -23.68 7.23
N LYS A 288 19.43 -24.65 7.87
CA LYS A 288 20.08 -25.86 8.37
C LYS A 288 20.70 -26.68 7.23
N GLU A 289 20.01 -26.80 6.11
CA GLU A 289 20.54 -27.47 4.91
C GLU A 289 21.74 -26.71 4.31
N ALA A 290 21.70 -25.37 4.30
CA ALA A 290 22.77 -24.56 3.72
C ALA A 290 24.02 -24.43 4.61
N LEU A 291 23.85 -24.37 5.93
CA LEU A 291 24.92 -24.11 6.90
C LEU A 291 25.42 -25.38 7.62
N GLY A 292 24.64 -26.46 7.64
CA GLY A 292 24.91 -27.66 8.41
C GLY A 292 24.22 -27.68 9.78
N GLU A 293 24.38 -28.78 10.51
CA GLU A 293 23.67 -28.99 11.79
C GLU A 293 24.28 -28.18 12.96
N ASP A 294 25.58 -27.91 12.92
CA ASP A 294 26.34 -27.33 14.04
C ASP A 294 26.35 -25.79 14.03
N THR A 295 25.18 -25.16 14.06
CA THR A 295 25.04 -23.68 13.98
C THR A 295 24.74 -23.00 15.32
N THR A 296 24.63 -23.75 16.42
CA THR A 296 24.08 -23.28 17.71
C THR A 296 24.92 -22.21 18.40
N ALA A 297 26.25 -22.21 18.24
CA ALA A 297 27.15 -21.28 18.91
C ALA A 297 27.40 -19.97 18.13
N TYR A 298 26.98 -19.89 16.87
CA TYR A 298 27.27 -18.74 16.00
C TYR A 298 26.37 -17.54 16.31
N SER A 299 26.95 -16.34 16.25
CA SER A 299 26.19 -15.11 16.38
C SER A 299 25.36 -14.81 15.13
N GLY A 300 24.30 -14.00 15.27
CA GLY A 300 23.46 -13.61 14.13
C GLY A 300 24.22 -12.89 13.01
N LYS A 301 25.30 -12.15 13.33
CA LYS A 301 26.15 -11.48 12.33
C LYS A 301 26.99 -12.48 11.54
N GLU A 302 27.54 -13.49 12.21
CA GLU A 302 28.31 -14.55 11.56
C GLU A 302 27.42 -15.42 10.68
N LEU A 303 26.23 -15.78 11.16
CA LEU A 303 25.23 -16.51 10.38
C LEU A 303 24.81 -15.73 9.14
N LYS A 304 24.54 -14.43 9.27
CA LYS A 304 24.23 -13.57 8.10
C LYS A 304 25.36 -13.60 7.08
N LYS A 305 26.61 -13.38 7.50
CA LYS A 305 27.78 -13.39 6.61
C LYS A 305 28.05 -14.75 5.97
N ALA A 306 27.73 -15.84 6.67
CA ALA A 306 27.81 -17.19 6.12
C ALA A 306 26.74 -17.42 5.05
N LEU A 307 25.49 -17.01 5.30
CA LEU A 307 24.37 -17.14 4.36
C LEU A 307 24.53 -16.28 3.11
N GLU A 308 25.16 -15.10 3.20
CA GLU A 308 25.50 -14.26 2.04
C GLU A 308 26.41 -14.97 1.03
N LYS A 309 27.22 -15.94 1.48
CA LYS A 309 28.10 -16.74 0.61
C LYS A 309 27.44 -17.99 0.06
N LYS A 310 26.23 -18.33 0.52
CA LYS A 310 25.50 -19.54 0.12
C LYS A 310 24.64 -19.27 -1.12
N PRO A 311 24.33 -20.30 -1.92
CA PRO A 311 23.45 -20.13 -3.07
C PRO A 311 22.05 -19.69 -2.63
N SER A 312 21.38 -18.99 -3.53
CA SER A 312 20.00 -18.54 -3.36
C SER A 312 19.02 -19.72 -3.17
N ILE A 313 17.86 -19.42 -2.59
CA ILE A 313 16.84 -20.40 -2.21
C ILE A 313 15.60 -20.33 -3.10
N MET A 314 14.94 -21.48 -3.25
CA MET A 314 13.70 -21.65 -4.01
C MET A 314 12.88 -22.80 -3.43
N TYR A 315 11.55 -22.76 -3.61
CA TYR A 315 10.71 -23.92 -3.33
C TYR A 315 10.95 -25.06 -4.31
N GLN A 316 11.09 -26.27 -3.78
CA GLN A 316 11.15 -27.50 -4.55
C GLN A 316 10.11 -28.49 -4.06
N SER A 317 9.53 -29.22 -5.01
CA SER A 317 8.61 -30.31 -4.76
C SER A 317 9.19 -31.60 -5.33
N GLU A 318 9.45 -32.56 -4.47
CA GLU A 318 9.88 -33.91 -4.83
C GLU A 318 8.76 -34.88 -4.49
N ILE A 319 8.52 -35.88 -5.33
CA ILE A 319 7.61 -36.97 -5.03
C ILE A 319 8.48 -38.21 -4.88
N ASN A 320 8.42 -38.85 -3.72
CA ASN A 320 9.14 -40.08 -3.49
C ASN A 320 8.38 -41.23 -4.15
N GLU A 321 8.97 -41.82 -5.18
CA GLU A 321 8.37 -42.90 -5.98
C GLU A 321 8.09 -44.17 -5.15
N GLU A 322 8.87 -44.43 -4.09
CA GLU A 322 8.71 -45.61 -3.25
C GLU A 322 7.53 -45.52 -2.28
N THR A 323 7.24 -44.31 -1.77
CA THR A 323 6.21 -44.10 -0.75
C THR A 323 4.96 -43.43 -1.30
N GLY A 324 5.01 -42.89 -2.52
CA GLY A 324 3.95 -42.06 -3.11
C GLY A 324 3.73 -40.74 -2.36
N THR A 325 4.64 -40.36 -1.44
CA THR A 325 4.52 -39.12 -0.65
C THR A 325 5.33 -37.98 -1.26
N GLY A 326 4.79 -36.77 -1.15
CA GLY A 326 5.43 -35.55 -1.63
C GLY A 326 6.24 -34.87 -0.53
N HIS A 327 7.32 -34.21 -0.91
CA HIS A 327 8.10 -33.34 -0.04
C HIS A 327 8.16 -31.95 -0.67
N LEU A 328 7.62 -30.96 0.05
CA LEU A 328 7.69 -29.56 -0.34
C LEU A 328 8.61 -28.83 0.65
N LYS A 329 9.81 -28.51 0.20
CA LYS A 329 10.83 -27.81 1.02
C LYS A 329 11.33 -26.55 0.32
N LEU A 330 11.82 -25.63 1.14
CA LEU A 330 12.62 -24.50 0.68
C LEU A 330 14.08 -24.93 0.79
N THR A 331 14.83 -24.86 -0.31
CA THR A 331 16.19 -25.39 -0.36
C THR A 331 17.09 -24.49 -1.20
N ALA A 332 18.39 -24.56 -0.98
CA ALA A 332 19.40 -23.76 -1.66
C ALA A 332 19.81 -24.44 -2.97
N VAL A 333 19.60 -23.78 -4.09
CA VAL A 333 19.73 -24.37 -5.43
C VAL A 333 20.45 -23.40 -6.36
N SER A 334 21.21 -23.91 -7.32
CA SER A 334 21.89 -23.09 -8.33
C SER A 334 21.06 -22.83 -9.58
N ASN A 335 20.09 -23.69 -9.92
CA ASN A 335 19.19 -23.52 -11.06
C ASN A 335 17.95 -24.43 -10.92
N GLY A 336 16.78 -23.97 -11.40
CA GLY A 336 15.57 -24.79 -11.47
C GLY A 336 14.28 -23.97 -11.46
N LYS A 337 13.16 -24.68 -11.58
CA LYS A 337 11.82 -24.15 -11.35
C LYS A 337 11.03 -25.19 -10.56
N MET A 338 10.19 -24.77 -9.63
CA MET A 338 9.33 -25.70 -8.89
C MET A 338 8.41 -26.47 -9.87
N LYS A 339 8.34 -27.80 -9.72
CA LYS A 339 7.35 -28.63 -10.42
C LYS A 339 5.96 -28.35 -9.84
N ASN A 340 4.92 -28.55 -10.65
CA ASN A 340 3.55 -28.33 -10.19
C ASN A 340 3.20 -29.32 -9.08
N LEU A 341 2.48 -28.84 -8.07
CA LEU A 341 2.11 -29.67 -6.93
C LEU A 341 0.85 -30.49 -7.25
N ASP A 342 0.79 -31.76 -6.84
CA ASP A 342 -0.38 -32.62 -7.00
C ASP A 342 -1.38 -32.49 -5.83
N TRP A 343 -2.69 -32.45 -6.12
CA TRP A 343 -3.75 -32.39 -5.11
C TRP A 343 -3.98 -33.71 -4.39
N ASP A 344 -3.63 -34.83 -5.01
CA ASP A 344 -3.90 -36.17 -4.48
C ASP A 344 -2.73 -36.75 -3.66
N VAL A 345 -1.56 -36.12 -3.73
CA VAL A 345 -0.36 -36.53 -3.00
C VAL A 345 -0.36 -35.99 -1.57
N VAL A 346 -0.06 -36.86 -0.61
CA VAL A 346 0.17 -36.50 0.80
C VAL A 346 1.57 -35.92 0.93
N TYR A 347 1.69 -34.70 1.47
CA TYR A 347 2.99 -34.07 1.66
C TYR A 347 3.50 -34.25 3.09
N CYS A 348 4.74 -34.71 3.22
CA CYS A 348 5.41 -34.99 4.49
C CYS A 348 6.59 -34.04 4.72
N SER A 349 6.93 -33.76 5.98
CA SER A 349 8.22 -33.17 6.33
C SER A 349 9.26 -34.27 6.21
N GLY A 350 10.22 -34.14 5.30
CA GLY A 350 11.25 -35.16 5.06
C GLY A 350 11.98 -35.52 6.34
N GLY A 351 11.59 -36.63 6.96
CA GLY A 351 12.34 -37.34 7.97
C GLY A 351 12.81 -38.63 7.31
N LYS A 352 14.13 -38.89 7.40
CA LYS A 352 14.74 -40.16 7.00
C LYS A 352 13.87 -41.33 7.42
N LYS A 353 13.81 -42.37 6.56
CA LYS A 353 13.39 -43.72 6.95
C LYS A 353 13.99 -44.00 8.34
N SER A 354 13.18 -44.53 9.26
CA SER A 354 13.75 -45.34 10.33
C SER A 354 14.43 -46.50 9.62
N GLU A 355 15.74 -46.38 9.41
CA GLU A 355 16.57 -47.56 9.23
C GLU A 355 16.39 -48.37 10.51
N THR A 356 15.74 -49.50 10.31
CA THR A 356 15.75 -50.67 11.17
C THR A 356 17.05 -50.76 11.97
N MET A 357 16.91 -50.76 13.29
CA MET A 357 17.68 -51.66 14.14
C MET A 357 16.75 -52.24 15.20
#